data_AF-A0A3C0XMZ5-F1
#
_entry.id   AF-A0A3C0XMZ5-F1
#
_cell.length_a   1.000
_cell.length_b   1.000
_cell.length_c   1.000
_cell.angle_alpha   90.00
_cell.angle_beta   90.00
_cell.angle_gamma   90.00
#
_symmetry.space_group_name_H-M   'P 1'
#
loop_
_entity.id
_entity.type
_entity.pdbx_description
1 polymer ?
#
loop_
_entity_poly.entity_id
_entity_poly.type
_entity_poly.pdbx_seq_one_letter_code
_entity_poly.pdbx_strand_id
1 'polypeptide(L)' 'MAQVESRNRATSSEETRREVLNRIKGEGVEFVLLWFTDIEGHLKSFAITPSEMEDALDDGMG' A
#
# COMPACT_ATOMS: atom_id res chain seq x y z
N MET A 1 -9.14 -7.66 -18.80
CA MET A 1 -8.15 -7.29 -17.77
C MET A 1 -7.87 -8.55 -16.98
N ALA A 2 -6.62 -9.01 -16.89
CA ALA A 2 -6.31 -10.20 -16.12
C ALA A 2 -6.47 -9.83 -14.63
N GLN A 3 -7.46 -10.41 -13.95
CA GLN A 3 -7.50 -10.36 -12.50
C GLN A 3 -6.30 -11.16 -11.99
N VAL A 4 -5.35 -10.47 -11.36
CA VAL A 4 -4.33 -11.12 -10.57
C VAL A 4 -5.07 -11.70 -9.36
N GLU A 5 -5.10 -13.02 -9.23
CA GLU A 5 -5.59 -13.65 -8.00
C GLU A 5 -4.71 -13.17 -6.84
N SER A 6 -5.33 -12.67 -5.76
CA SER A 6 -4.56 -12.16 -4.63
C SER A 6 -3.74 -13.28 -4.03
N ARG A 7 -2.43 -13.07 -3.91
CA ARG A 7 -1.50 -14.10 -3.40
C ARG A 7 -1.08 -13.81 -1.96
N ASN A 8 -1.64 -12.77 -1.33
CA ASN A 8 -1.26 -12.28 0.00
C ASN A 8 0.27 -12.27 0.13
N ARG A 9 0.92 -11.48 -0.72
CA ARG A 9 2.38 -11.42 -0.86
C ARG A 9 3.04 -10.64 0.28
N ALA A 10 2.25 -9.93 1.07
CA ALA A 10 2.75 -9.12 2.17
C ALA A 10 3.26 -9.95 3.35
N THR A 11 4.37 -9.47 3.93
CA THR A 11 5.03 -10.11 5.08
C THR A 11 4.44 -9.68 6.42
N SER A 12 3.65 -8.61 6.46
CA SER A 12 2.94 -8.14 7.66
C SER A 12 1.68 -8.98 7.92
N SER A 13 1.27 -9.10 9.18
CA SER A 13 0.02 -9.78 9.54
C SER A 13 -1.21 -9.03 8.99
N GLU A 14 -2.29 -9.75 8.73
CA GLU A 14 -3.55 -9.14 8.27
C GLU A 14 -4.15 -8.17 9.31
N GLU A 15 -3.95 -8.45 10.60
CA GLU A 15 -4.39 -7.57 11.68
C GLU A 15 -3.73 -6.20 11.59
N THR A 16 -2.41 -6.16 11.42
CA THR A 16 -1.67 -4.90 11.26
C THR A 16 -2.11 -4.14 10.00
N ARG A 17 -2.37 -4.83 8.89
CA ARG A 17 -2.86 -4.18 7.66
C ARG A 17 -4.25 -3.56 7.85
N ARG A 18 -5.16 -4.25 8.55
CA ARG A 18 -6.48 -3.71 8.91
C ARG A 18 -6.39 -2.50 9.83
N GLU A 19 -5.48 -2.50 10.80
CA GLU A 19 -5.25 -1.34 11.67
C GLU A 19 -4.83 -0.10 10.87
N VAL A 20 -3.92 -0.26 9.91
CA VAL A 20 -3.50 0.83 9.01
C VAL A 20 -4.67 1.35 8.19
N LEU A 21 -5.47 0.47 7.58
CA LEU A 21 -6.64 0.88 6.80
C LEU A 21 -7.68 1.62 7.65
N ASN A 22 -7.90 1.18 8.89
CA ASN A 22 -8.80 1.85 9.84
C ASN A 22 -8.29 3.24 10.20
N ARG A 23 -6.98 3.41 10.39
CA ARG A 23 -6.37 4.72 10.66
C ARG A 23 -6.49 5.66 9.47
N ILE A 24 -6.21 5.20 8.26
CA ILE A 24 -6.36 5.99 7.02
C ILE A 24 -7.79 6.55 6.92
N LYS A 25 -8.80 5.72 7.18
CA LYS A 25 -10.21 6.14 7.19
C LYS A 25 -10.53 7.08 8.34
N GLY A 26 -10.09 6.76 9.57
CA GLY A 26 -10.39 7.54 10.77
C GLY A 26 -9.73 8.92 10.81
N GLU A 27 -8.54 9.03 10.22
CA GLU A 27 -7.77 10.28 10.13
C GLU A 27 -8.13 11.11 8.89
N GLY A 28 -8.98 10.58 7.98
CA GLY A 28 -9.40 11.30 6.77
C GLY A 28 -8.26 11.50 5.76
N VAL A 29 -7.35 10.54 5.67
CA VAL A 29 -6.20 10.62 4.77
C VAL A 29 -6.66 10.54 3.31
N GLU A 30 -6.32 11.55 2.51
CA GLU A 30 -6.68 11.60 1.09
C GLU A 30 -5.65 10.91 0.18
N PHE A 31 -4.37 10.91 0.58
CA PHE A 31 -3.28 10.29 -0.18
C PHE A 31 -2.22 9.69 0.75
N VAL A 32 -1.65 8.56 0.34
CA VAL A 32 -0.50 7.92 0.98
C VAL A 32 0.68 7.98 0.00
N LEU A 33 1.81 8.51 0.46
CA LEU A 33 3.05 8.51 -0.30
C LEU A 33 3.85 7.26 0.03
N LEU A 34 4.00 6.36 -0.95
CA LEU A 34 4.90 5.23 -0.84
C LEU A 34 6.31 5.67 -1.21
N TRP A 35 7.23 5.51 -0.28
CA TRP A 35 8.63 5.92 -0.43
C TRP A 35 9.53 4.71 -0.62
N PHE A 36 10.46 4.82 -1.55
CA PHE A 36 11.52 3.84 -1.74
C PHE A 36 12.79 4.52 -2.25
N THR A 37 13.92 3.86 -2.10
CA THR A 37 15.19 4.30 -2.68
C THR A 37 15.52 3.43 -3.88
N ASP A 38 15.99 4.02 -4.98
CA ASP A 38 16.54 3.23 -6.08
C ASP A 38 17.97 2.75 -5.77
N ILE A 39 18.56 2.04 -6.73
CA ILE A 39 19.91 1.46 -6.60
C ILE A 39 21.00 2.53 -6.45
N GLU A 40 20.76 3.75 -6.96
CA GLU A 40 21.68 4.88 -6.81
C GLU A 40 21.50 5.60 -5.47
N GLY A 41 20.49 5.22 -4.68
CA GLY A 41 20.18 5.81 -3.37
C GLY A 41 19.28 7.04 -3.45
N HIS A 42 18.68 7.33 -4.60
CA HIS A 42 17.76 8.44 -4.72
C HIS A 42 16.40 8.11 -4.12
N LEU A 43 15.89 8.99 -3.25
CA LEU A 43 14.53 8.89 -2.73
C LEU A 43 13.53 9.12 -3.86
N LYS A 44 12.67 8.12 -4.09
CA LYS A 44 11.55 8.16 -5.01
C LYS A 44 10.25 7.97 -4.25
N SER A 45 9.19 8.52 -4.80
CA SER A 45 7.87 8.39 -4.23
C SER A 45 6.79 8.43 -5.30
N PHE A 46 5.66 7.84 -4.97
CA PHE A 46 4.41 8.03 -5.69
C PHE A 46 3.26 8.06 -4.69
N ALA A 47 2.20 8.77 -5.05
CA ALA A 47 1.00 8.88 -4.24
C ALA A 47 -0.02 7.83 -4.70
N ILE A 48 -0.70 7.22 -3.72
CA ILE A 48 -1.86 6.36 -3.95
C ILE A 48 -3.03 6.82 -3.08
N THR A 49 -4.23 6.46 -3.51
CA THR A 49 -5.48 6.79 -2.83
C THR A 49 -5.83 5.72 -1.79
N PRO A 50 -6.66 6.04 -0.79
CA PRO A 50 -7.19 5.06 0.16
C PRO A 50 -7.87 3.86 -0.49
N SER A 51 -8.45 4.01 -1.68
CA SER A 51 -9.07 2.91 -2.42
C SER A 51 -8.05 1.92 -2.99
N GLU A 52 -6.84 2.36 -3.29
CA GLU A 52 -5.75 1.50 -3.78
C GLU A 52 -5.00 0.83 -2.63
N MET A 53 -5.14 1.32 -1.40
CA MET A 53 -4.36 0.85 -0.24
C MET A 53 -4.63 -0.61 0.14
N GLU A 54 -5.83 -1.13 -0.05
CA GLU A 54 -6.17 -2.52 0.33
C GLU A 54 -5.40 -3.52 -0.55
N ASP A 55 -5.51 -3.37 -1.86
CA ASP A 55 -4.74 -4.18 -2.82
C ASP A 55 -3.23 -3.94 -2.69
N ALA A 56 -2.81 -2.69 -2.46
CA ALA A 56 -1.40 -2.35 -2.25
C ALA A 56 -0.79 -3.06 -1.03
N LEU A 57 -1.58 -3.22 0.03
CA LEU A 57 -1.13 -3.86 1.27
C LEU A 57 -1.12 -5.38 1.18
N ASP A 58 -1.92 -5.99 0.30
CA ASP A 58 -1.99 -7.45 0.15
C ASP A 58 -1.08 -7.97 -0.97
N ASP A 59 -1.06 -7.29 -2.11
CA ASP A 59 -0.35 -7.72 -3.31
C ASP A 59 0.77 -6.78 -3.73
N GLY A 60 0.89 -5.57 -3.17
CA GLY A 60 1.87 -4.58 -3.58
C GLY A 60 1.44 -3.73 -4.78
N MET A 61 2.26 -2.75 -5.14
CA MET A 61 2.01 -1.84 -6.27
C MET A 61 2.97 -2.15 -7.43
N GLY A 62 2.48 -2.07 -8.68
CA GLY A 62 3.27 -2.34 -9.88
C GLY A 62 2.55 -2.00 -11.17
#